data_AF-A0A7K1T7X2-F1
#
_entry.id   AF-A0A7K1T7X2-F1
#
_cell.length_a   1.000
_cell.length_b   1.000
_cell.length_c   1.000
_cell.angle_alpha   90.00
_cell.angle_beta   90.00
_cell.angle_gamma   90.00
#
_symmetry.space_group_name_H-M   'P 1'
#
loop_
_entity.id
_entity.type
_entity.pdbx_description
1 polymer ?
#
loop_
_entity_poly.entity_id
_entity_poly.type
_entity_poly.pdbx_seq_one_letter_code
_entity_poly.pdbx_strand_id
1 'polypeptide(L)'
;MSCARMRGKSARAMAFAGALALAVALWVAPGQALAEEAPESAIGVGVSTSVPDEYGVIALLAESGIPMTADALVVDVEQEYGQAYEVLDLVNAERAKEGLSPLAMDRGLLEAAMQRAVEISYYFSHERPDGTDCWTAFPEGKETVGENIAMMQPGPDWVMNSWMNSSGHRANILDPDFTTIGIGCVYVGEAGPYWVQCFGDGVAASFARPSDRSLTVKCDVRAEWLKSENFEFRQTGYTTNVGADYAFQPEVRFINQGDGSGNFVCELDPATFSWSSSKPSVFSVDRDNGTIIGKAPGSASVIASIGSKVRIEAPIVVEDESSQYGTWKKSGGKWWFQLEDGSYPYSQWARIDGDWYHFDRSGYMQTGWLKLGKSWYYLKSSGPMAEGWQKVGGAWYYLNPGSGAMATGWKQVGGTWYYLKGSGAMATGWQKVGGSWYYLKGSGAMAVGWQKIGGTWYYLKDSGAMATGWRQIDGHWYFLSGSGAMAKNKWVGDYYVTGSGAMATNTWIGKYHVNAAGKWDQTR
;
A
#
# COMPACT_ATOMS: atom_id res chain seq x y z
N MET A 1 27.34 -26.50 0.35
CA MET A 1 26.88 -27.08 1.63
C MET A 1 27.94 -26.84 2.68
N SER A 2 27.56 -26.61 3.94
CA SER A 2 28.50 -26.45 5.08
C SER A 2 27.94 -27.09 6.36
N CYS A 3 28.80 -27.55 7.27
CA CYS A 3 28.41 -28.17 8.54
C CYS A 3 29.06 -27.50 9.75
N ALA A 4 28.36 -27.47 10.88
CA ALA A 4 28.86 -26.97 12.16
C ALA A 4 28.47 -27.92 13.32
N ARG A 5 29.23 -27.88 14.42
CA ARG A 5 29.00 -28.72 15.61
C ARG A 5 29.53 -28.06 16.88
N MET A 6 28.79 -28.21 17.98
CA MET A 6 29.22 -27.80 19.33
C MET A 6 28.94 -28.92 20.35
N ARG A 7 29.90 -29.17 21.28
CA ARG A 7 29.77 -30.12 22.40
C ARG A 7 30.13 -29.42 23.72
N GLY A 8 29.22 -29.47 24.71
CA GLY A 8 29.50 -29.12 26.10
C GLY A 8 29.47 -27.61 26.43
N LYS A 9 28.64 -27.28 27.44
CA LYS A 9 28.20 -25.95 27.94
C LYS A 9 27.22 -25.23 27.02
N SER A 10 25.94 -25.35 27.39
CA SER A 10 24.72 -24.71 26.85
C SER A 10 24.93 -23.64 25.78
N ALA A 11 24.26 -23.81 24.63
CA ALA A 11 24.27 -22.91 23.47
C ALA A 11 24.07 -21.40 23.76
N ARG A 12 23.53 -21.04 24.94
CA ARG A 12 23.33 -19.65 25.38
C ARG A 12 24.42 -19.05 26.29
N ALA A 13 25.38 -19.84 26.79
CA ALA A 13 26.38 -19.34 27.75
C ALA A 13 27.38 -18.32 27.15
N MET A 14 27.38 -18.11 25.83
CA MET A 14 28.22 -17.11 25.15
C MET A 14 27.51 -15.79 24.79
N ALA A 15 26.24 -15.59 25.16
CA ALA A 15 25.49 -14.38 24.78
C ALA A 15 25.80 -13.10 25.61
N PHE A 16 26.77 -13.13 26.54
CA PHE A 16 27.17 -11.96 27.35
C PHE A 16 28.68 -11.74 27.35
N ALA A 17 29.22 -11.31 26.21
CA ALA A 17 30.57 -10.74 26.14
C ALA A 17 30.64 -9.69 25.03
N GLY A 18 29.80 -8.64 25.12
CA GLY A 18 29.75 -7.63 24.05
C GLY A 18 28.89 -6.41 24.31
N ALA A 19 28.85 -5.86 25.54
CA ALA A 19 28.44 -4.47 25.79
C ALA A 19 28.62 -4.12 27.28
N LEU A 20 29.81 -3.64 27.68
CA LEU A 20 29.93 -2.88 28.92
C LEU A 20 31.14 -1.94 28.87
N ALA A 21 30.89 -0.67 28.49
CA ALA A 21 31.65 0.49 28.97
C ALA A 21 31.02 1.80 28.47
N LEU A 22 30.01 2.31 29.18
CA LEU A 22 29.95 3.74 29.50
C LEU A 22 29.01 3.94 30.70
N ALA A 23 29.58 3.93 31.89
CA ALA A 23 28.94 4.43 33.08
C ALA A 23 29.43 5.86 33.33
N VAL A 24 28.54 6.85 33.24
CA VAL A 24 28.68 8.11 33.97
C VAL A 24 27.39 8.31 34.76
N ALA A 25 27.60 8.39 36.07
CA ALA A 25 26.61 8.47 37.11
C ALA A 25 25.98 9.87 37.25
N LEU A 26 24.99 9.93 38.18
CA LEU A 26 24.42 11.08 38.91
C LEU A 26 23.10 11.58 38.27
N TRP A 27 21.91 11.46 38.87
CA TRP A 27 21.51 11.75 40.25
C TRP A 27 20.13 11.14 40.57
N VAL A 28 19.87 10.85 41.85
CA VAL A 28 18.58 10.40 42.40
C VAL A 28 18.00 11.53 43.25
N ALA A 29 16.69 11.77 43.13
CA ALA A 29 15.86 12.17 44.28
C ALA A 29 14.41 11.69 44.09
N PRO A 30 13.68 11.34 45.17
CA PRO A 30 12.54 10.42 45.14
C PRO A 30 11.18 11.04 45.50
N GLY A 31 10.09 10.34 45.19
CA GLY A 31 8.73 10.60 45.73
C GLY A 31 7.65 9.92 44.89
N GLN A 32 7.17 8.72 45.25
CA GLN A 32 6.04 8.39 46.13
C GLN A 32 4.72 8.03 45.38
N ALA A 33 4.21 6.82 45.71
CA ALA A 33 2.80 6.35 45.75
C ALA A 33 1.98 6.30 44.44
N LEU A 34 1.57 5.11 43.95
CA LEU A 34 0.43 4.24 44.32
C LEU A 34 -0.92 4.65 43.67
N ALA A 35 -1.49 3.69 42.92
CA ALA A 35 -2.92 3.46 42.57
C ALA A 35 -3.62 4.60 41.76
N GLU A 36 -4.68 4.45 40.97
CA GLU A 36 -5.66 3.39 40.66
C GLU A 36 -6.49 3.89 39.45
N GLU A 37 -7.16 2.96 38.78
CA GLU A 37 -8.40 3.10 37.97
C GLU A 37 -8.48 3.93 36.67
N ALA A 38 -8.81 3.21 35.60
CA ALA A 38 -9.58 3.67 34.46
C ALA A 38 -11.10 3.59 34.74
N PRO A 39 -11.96 4.26 33.95
CA PRO A 39 -13.34 3.83 33.79
C PRO A 39 -13.65 3.30 32.38
N GLU A 40 -14.48 2.27 32.38
CA GLU A 40 -15.05 1.50 31.27
C GLU A 40 -16.15 2.23 30.47
N SER A 41 -16.38 1.78 29.23
CA SER A 41 -17.67 1.23 28.73
C SER A 41 -17.54 0.86 27.25
N ALA A 42 -17.47 -0.44 26.93
CA ALA A 42 -18.52 -1.30 26.35
C ALA A 42 -18.99 -0.83 24.95
N ILE A 43 -19.11 -1.65 23.90
CA ILE A 43 -19.84 -2.93 23.74
C ILE A 43 -19.39 -3.59 22.42
N GLY A 44 -19.29 -4.92 22.35
CA GLY A 44 -19.36 -5.65 21.05
C GLY A 44 -18.64 -6.99 20.97
N VAL A 45 -19.25 -8.05 21.52
CA VAL A 45 -18.75 -9.42 21.54
C VAL A 45 -18.79 -10.09 20.16
N GLY A 46 -17.70 -10.78 19.80
CA GLY A 46 -17.65 -11.82 18.79
C GLY A 46 -16.52 -12.80 19.14
N VAL A 47 -16.85 -13.85 19.89
CA VAL A 47 -15.91 -14.90 20.30
C VAL A 47 -15.67 -15.83 19.10
N SER A 48 -14.41 -15.94 18.68
CA SER A 48 -13.88 -17.13 18.00
C SER A 48 -12.64 -17.56 18.78
N THR A 49 -12.69 -18.78 19.30
CA THR A 49 -11.66 -19.39 20.14
C THR A 49 -10.52 -19.94 19.27
N SER A 50 -9.33 -19.39 19.40
CA SER A 50 -8.07 -20.13 19.19
C SER A 50 -7.02 -19.65 20.19
N VAL A 51 -6.43 -20.61 20.87
CA VAL A 51 -5.43 -20.48 21.93
C VAL A 51 -4.21 -19.68 21.44
N PRO A 52 -3.58 -18.81 22.25
CA PRO A 52 -2.39 -18.07 21.83
C PRO A 52 -1.16 -18.98 21.88
N ASP A 53 -0.44 -19.07 20.76
CA ASP A 53 0.89 -19.66 20.71
C ASP A 53 1.89 -18.66 21.33
N GLU A 54 2.21 -18.90 22.60
CA GLU A 54 3.28 -18.24 23.33
C GLU A 54 4.59 -19.02 23.08
N TYR A 55 5.67 -18.27 22.78
CA TYR A 55 7.07 -18.70 22.52
C TYR A 55 7.43 -19.08 21.07
N GLY A 56 8.01 -18.11 20.34
CA GLY A 56 8.72 -18.32 19.06
C GLY A 56 8.54 -17.15 18.10
N VAL A 57 9.57 -16.31 17.95
CA VAL A 57 9.53 -15.02 17.24
C VAL A 57 9.50 -15.21 15.73
N ILE A 58 8.35 -15.57 15.17
CA ILE A 58 7.92 -15.04 13.87
C ILE A 58 6.83 -14.05 14.24
N ALA A 59 7.11 -12.76 14.12
CA ALA A 59 6.07 -11.76 14.24
C ALA A 59 5.09 -11.96 13.08
N LEU A 60 4.07 -12.80 13.29
CA LEU A 60 2.82 -12.69 12.57
C LEU A 60 2.41 -11.23 12.64
N LEU A 61 2.12 -10.63 11.49
CA LEU A 61 1.55 -9.29 11.39
C LEU A 61 0.19 -9.28 12.11
N ALA A 62 0.22 -9.15 13.43
CA ALA A 62 -0.95 -8.80 14.21
C ALA A 62 -1.26 -7.33 13.91
N GLU A 63 -2.51 -7.07 13.56
CA GLU A 63 -3.12 -5.76 13.37
C GLU A 63 -2.91 -4.85 14.60
N SER A 64 -1.73 -4.28 14.75
CA SER A 64 -1.47 -3.11 15.61
C SER A 64 -0.05 -2.62 15.33
N GLY A 65 0.08 -1.39 14.85
CA GLY A 65 1.35 -0.79 14.41
C GLY A 65 2.44 -0.80 15.48
N ILE A 66 3.33 -1.79 15.41
CA ILE A 66 4.62 -1.80 16.11
C ILE A 66 5.62 -0.99 15.26
N PRO A 67 6.45 -0.11 15.84
CA PRO A 67 7.41 0.70 15.07
C PRO A 67 8.44 -0.21 14.40
N MET A 68 8.61 -0.07 13.09
CA MET A 68 9.69 -0.76 12.36
C MET A 68 11.05 -0.39 12.96
N THR A 69 11.74 -1.35 13.57
CA THR A 69 13.20 -1.28 13.68
C THR A 69 13.78 -1.30 12.26
N ALA A 70 14.65 -0.34 11.96
CA ALA A 70 15.06 0.07 10.60
C ALA A 70 16.01 -0.90 9.87
N ASP A 71 16.26 -2.09 10.42
CA ASP A 71 17.34 -3.01 9.99
C ASP A 71 16.83 -4.42 9.65
N ALA A 72 15.77 -4.51 8.85
CA ALA A 72 15.20 -5.80 8.48
C ALA A 72 14.69 -5.84 7.04
N LEU A 73 14.74 -7.03 6.46
CA LEU A 73 14.20 -7.34 5.14
C LEU A 73 12.95 -8.20 5.31
N VAL A 74 11.99 -8.06 4.39
CA VAL A 74 10.75 -8.82 4.39
C VAL A 74 10.74 -9.75 3.18
N VAL A 75 10.30 -10.99 3.38
CA VAL A 75 10.24 -12.02 2.33
C VAL A 75 8.99 -12.85 2.46
N ASP A 76 8.43 -13.24 1.33
CA ASP A 76 7.41 -14.28 1.27
C ASP A 76 8.08 -15.65 1.16
N VAL A 77 7.64 -16.58 1.99
CA VAL A 77 8.24 -17.91 2.07
C VAL A 77 7.18 -19.00 2.10
N GLU A 78 7.54 -20.16 1.57
CA GLU A 78 6.75 -21.40 1.66
C GLU A 78 7.53 -22.42 2.50
N GLN A 79 6.96 -22.84 3.63
CA GLN A 79 7.53 -23.84 4.52
C GLN A 79 6.97 -25.22 4.18
N GLU A 80 7.84 -26.13 3.77
CA GLU A 80 7.52 -27.45 3.24
C GLU A 80 7.78 -28.54 4.27
N TYR A 81 6.87 -28.67 5.24
CA TYR A 81 6.86 -29.75 6.23
C TYR A 81 6.64 -31.12 5.58
N GLY A 82 5.98 -31.18 4.43
CA GLY A 82 5.97 -32.27 3.47
C GLY A 82 7.35 -32.94 3.33
N GLN A 83 8.24 -32.14 2.77
CA GLN A 83 9.59 -32.56 2.40
C GLN A 83 10.53 -32.70 3.60
N ALA A 84 10.36 -31.87 4.64
CA ALA A 84 11.15 -31.97 5.87
C ALA A 84 11.05 -33.36 6.53
N TYR A 85 9.86 -33.94 6.59
CA TYR A 85 9.65 -35.27 7.19
C TYR A 85 10.14 -36.40 6.27
N GLU A 86 10.09 -36.23 4.96
CA GLU A 86 10.69 -37.20 4.02
C GLU A 86 12.21 -37.27 4.20
N VAL A 87 12.87 -36.13 4.39
CA VAL A 87 14.30 -36.10 4.75
C VAL A 87 14.56 -36.80 6.09
N LEU A 88 13.67 -36.68 7.09
CA LEU A 88 13.82 -37.40 8.35
C LEU A 88 13.81 -38.92 8.14
N ASP A 89 12.91 -39.42 7.30
CA ASP A 89 12.83 -40.84 6.98
C ASP A 89 14.12 -41.32 6.29
N LEU A 90 14.65 -40.53 5.35
CA LEU A 90 15.92 -40.82 4.68
C LEU A 90 17.12 -40.79 5.64
N VAL A 91 17.17 -39.82 6.55
CA VAL A 91 18.18 -39.74 7.62
C VAL A 91 18.16 -41.00 8.46
N ASN A 92 16.98 -41.42 8.89
CA ASN A 92 16.82 -42.61 9.73
C ASN A 92 17.11 -43.90 8.97
N ALA A 93 16.86 -43.96 7.66
CA ALA A 93 17.29 -45.06 6.81
C ALA A 93 18.82 -45.16 6.73
N GLU A 94 19.55 -44.06 6.62
CA GLU A 94 21.03 -44.06 6.64
C GLU A 94 21.58 -44.44 8.02
N ARG A 95 20.99 -43.94 9.11
CA ARG A 95 21.37 -44.30 10.48
C ARG A 95 21.15 -45.79 10.77
N ALA A 96 20.06 -46.37 10.27
CA ALA A 96 19.78 -47.79 10.42
C ALA A 96 20.84 -48.68 9.73
N LYS A 97 21.42 -48.26 8.60
CA LYS A 97 22.50 -48.99 7.93
C LYS A 97 23.76 -49.09 8.79
N GLU A 98 23.96 -48.12 9.69
CA GLU A 98 25.08 -48.06 10.64
C GLU A 98 24.73 -48.61 12.04
N GLY A 99 23.53 -49.18 12.20
CA GLY A 99 23.07 -49.72 13.48
C GLY A 99 22.75 -48.66 14.55
N LEU A 100 22.53 -47.41 14.14
CA LEU A 100 22.20 -46.30 15.04
C LEU A 100 20.69 -46.19 15.29
N SER A 101 20.33 -45.65 16.45
CA SER A 101 18.93 -45.35 16.77
C SER A 101 18.38 -44.22 15.89
N PRO A 102 17.10 -44.26 15.51
CA PRO A 102 16.47 -43.20 14.72
C PRO A 102 16.43 -41.90 15.52
N LEU A 103 16.59 -40.78 14.83
CA LEU A 103 16.35 -39.44 15.36
C LEU A 103 14.84 -39.17 15.39
N ALA A 104 14.37 -38.50 16.43
CA ALA A 104 13.01 -38.01 16.53
C ALA A 104 12.91 -36.54 16.09
N MET A 105 11.85 -36.18 15.36
CA MET A 105 11.55 -34.78 15.07
C MET A 105 11.26 -34.03 16.39
N ASP A 106 11.98 -32.94 16.64
CA ASP A 106 11.77 -32.05 17.79
C ASP A 106 11.17 -30.73 17.30
N ARG A 107 10.08 -30.29 17.94
CA ARG A 107 9.35 -29.10 17.50
C ARG A 107 10.20 -27.83 17.51
N GLY A 108 10.99 -27.63 18.57
CA GLY A 108 11.83 -26.44 18.70
C GLY A 108 12.98 -26.46 17.68
N LEU A 109 13.57 -27.63 17.43
CA LEU A 109 14.57 -27.76 16.37
C LEU A 109 13.96 -27.60 14.98
N LEU A 110 12.72 -28.05 14.75
CA LEU A 110 12.02 -27.90 13.47
C LEU A 110 11.73 -26.42 13.19
N GLU A 111 11.24 -25.68 14.18
CA GLU A 111 11.03 -24.24 14.10
C GLU A 111 12.35 -23.50 13.85
N ALA A 112 13.41 -23.87 14.58
CA ALA A 112 14.76 -23.35 14.35
C ALA A 112 15.24 -23.63 12.92
N ALA A 113 15.09 -24.86 12.42
CA ALA A 113 15.54 -25.23 11.09
C ALA A 113 14.76 -24.49 9.99
N MET A 114 13.45 -24.27 10.15
CA MET A 114 12.65 -23.46 9.23
C MET A 114 13.08 -21.99 9.24
N GLN A 115 13.34 -21.40 10.41
CA GLN A 115 13.90 -20.06 10.51
C GLN A 115 15.28 -19.97 9.82
N ARG A 116 16.16 -20.93 10.10
CA ARG A 116 17.50 -20.97 9.51
C ARG A 116 17.48 -21.16 8.00
N ALA A 117 16.53 -21.92 7.48
CA ALA A 117 16.33 -22.07 6.04
C ALA A 117 15.95 -20.75 5.35
N VAL A 118 15.15 -19.90 6.01
CA VAL A 118 14.91 -18.51 5.56
C VAL A 118 16.21 -17.70 5.63
N GLU A 119 16.93 -17.75 6.75
CA GLU A 119 18.13 -16.95 6.97
C GLU A 119 19.26 -17.23 5.96
N ILE A 120 19.45 -18.50 5.57
CA ILE A 120 20.50 -18.86 4.60
C ILE A 120 20.18 -18.42 3.16
N SER A 121 18.95 -17.98 2.88
CA SER A 121 18.60 -17.34 1.60
C SER A 121 19.25 -15.97 1.45
N TYR A 122 19.45 -15.25 2.55
CA TYR A 122 20.19 -13.99 2.61
C TYR A 122 21.68 -14.20 2.80
N TYR A 123 22.05 -15.19 3.62
CA TYR A 123 23.43 -15.39 4.04
C TYR A 123 23.73 -16.87 4.22
N PHE A 124 24.29 -17.49 3.18
CA PHE A 124 24.63 -18.92 3.24
C PHE A 124 25.85 -19.19 4.13
N SER A 125 25.61 -19.21 5.45
CA SER A 125 26.61 -19.27 6.50
C SER A 125 26.05 -19.97 7.75
N HIS A 126 26.96 -20.37 8.64
CA HIS A 126 26.62 -20.77 10.02
C HIS A 126 26.58 -19.58 10.98
N GLU A 127 26.76 -18.38 10.47
CA GLU A 127 26.42 -17.15 11.16
C GLU A 127 25.08 -16.65 10.62
N ARG A 128 24.24 -16.13 11.50
CA ARG A 128 22.92 -15.61 11.17
C ARG A 128 23.03 -14.22 10.54
N PRO A 129 22.03 -13.78 9.74
CA PRO A 129 22.03 -12.46 9.10
C PRO A 129 22.17 -11.27 10.05
N ASP A 130 21.78 -11.42 11.32
CA ASP A 130 21.93 -10.43 12.39
C ASP A 130 23.35 -10.38 12.99
N GLY A 131 24.25 -11.26 12.54
CA GLY A 131 25.63 -11.39 13.02
C GLY A 131 25.81 -12.27 14.25
N THR A 132 24.73 -12.89 14.76
CA THR A 132 24.81 -13.87 15.83
C THR A 132 25.14 -15.27 15.30
N ASP A 133 25.59 -16.15 16.18
CA ASP A 133 25.90 -17.53 15.81
C ASP A 133 24.61 -18.35 15.53
N CYS A 134 24.69 -19.31 14.61
CA CYS A 134 23.64 -20.31 14.32
C CYS A 134 22.95 -20.90 15.55
N TRP A 135 23.70 -21.13 16.63
CA TRP A 135 23.18 -21.77 17.84
C TRP A 135 22.15 -20.92 18.59
N THR A 136 22.09 -19.61 18.32
CA THR A 136 21.10 -18.72 18.95
C THR A 136 19.67 -18.99 18.49
N ALA A 137 19.49 -19.68 17.35
CA ALA A 137 18.18 -20.12 16.88
C ALA A 137 17.70 -21.43 17.56
N PHE A 138 18.60 -22.20 18.19
CA PHE A 138 18.26 -23.50 18.76
C PHE A 138 17.47 -23.34 20.07
N PRO A 139 16.54 -24.27 20.37
CA PRO A 139 15.79 -24.25 21.62
C PRO A 139 16.72 -24.48 22.83
N GLU A 140 16.29 -24.00 24.00
CA GLU A 140 17.02 -24.19 25.25
C GLU A 140 17.08 -25.69 25.66
N GLY A 141 18.06 -26.02 26.51
CA GLY A 141 18.18 -27.36 27.09
C GLY A 141 18.89 -28.41 26.22
N LYS A 142 19.44 -28.01 25.07
CA LYS A 142 20.33 -28.87 24.26
C LYS A 142 21.79 -28.69 24.67
N GLU A 143 22.50 -29.79 24.97
CA GLU A 143 23.92 -29.75 25.38
C GLU A 143 24.87 -30.06 24.21
N THR A 144 24.38 -30.83 23.24
CA THR A 144 25.08 -31.23 22.03
C THR A 144 24.24 -30.84 20.82
N VAL A 145 24.76 -29.95 19.98
CA VAL A 145 24.05 -29.43 18.80
C VAL A 145 24.90 -29.52 17.54
N GLY A 146 24.23 -29.67 16.40
CA GLY A 146 24.86 -29.70 15.09
C GLY A 146 23.98 -29.05 14.03
N GLU A 147 24.59 -28.50 13.00
CA GLU A 147 23.87 -27.94 11.86
C GLU A 147 24.47 -28.43 10.53
N ASN A 148 23.59 -28.81 9.60
CA ASN A 148 23.91 -28.98 8.19
C ASN A 148 23.09 -28.00 7.36
N ILE A 149 23.73 -27.23 6.48
CA ILE A 149 23.03 -26.32 5.55
C ILE A 149 23.29 -26.68 4.09
N ALA A 150 22.26 -26.50 3.27
CA ALA A 150 22.23 -26.79 1.85
C ALA A 150 21.25 -25.85 1.13
N MET A 151 21.43 -25.64 -0.17
CA MET A 151 20.55 -24.81 -0.98
C MET A 151 20.48 -25.36 -2.40
N MET A 152 19.33 -25.20 -3.04
CA MET A 152 19.06 -25.50 -4.45
C MET A 152 19.04 -26.99 -4.82
N GLN A 153 19.04 -27.91 -3.85
CA GLN A 153 18.78 -29.33 -4.14
C GLN A 153 17.29 -29.53 -4.33
N PRO A 154 16.82 -30.07 -5.47
CA PRO A 154 15.42 -29.97 -5.88
C PRO A 154 14.43 -30.82 -5.06
N GLY A 155 14.91 -31.65 -4.12
CA GLY A 155 14.04 -32.46 -3.28
C GLY A 155 14.81 -33.31 -2.25
N PRO A 156 14.07 -34.06 -1.41
CA PRO A 156 14.62 -34.83 -0.29
C PRO A 156 15.76 -35.79 -0.66
N ASP A 157 15.58 -36.61 -1.69
CA ASP A 157 16.62 -37.55 -2.14
C ASP A 157 17.91 -36.84 -2.58
N TRP A 158 17.77 -35.72 -3.29
CA TRP A 158 18.91 -34.96 -3.80
C TRP A 158 19.71 -34.31 -2.69
N VAL A 159 19.03 -33.69 -1.71
CA VAL A 159 19.71 -33.07 -0.58
C VAL A 159 20.35 -34.11 0.33
N MET A 160 19.66 -35.22 0.57
CA MET A 160 20.19 -36.31 1.38
C MET A 160 21.43 -36.94 0.75
N ASN A 161 21.38 -37.27 -0.54
CA ASN A 161 22.54 -37.80 -1.27
C ASN A 161 23.73 -36.83 -1.21
N SER A 162 23.47 -35.54 -1.35
CA SER A 162 24.53 -34.53 -1.28
C SER A 162 25.15 -34.42 0.12
N TRP A 163 24.35 -34.44 1.20
CA TRP A 163 24.88 -34.46 2.57
C TRP A 163 25.66 -35.74 2.87
N MET A 164 25.17 -36.91 2.45
CA MET A 164 25.87 -38.17 2.70
C MET A 164 27.19 -38.29 1.94
N ASN A 165 27.30 -37.64 0.77
CA ASN A 165 28.56 -37.56 0.02
C ASN A 165 29.54 -36.50 0.55
N SER A 166 29.19 -35.79 1.63
CA SER A 166 30.06 -34.84 2.31
C SER A 166 30.46 -35.37 3.69
N SER A 167 31.77 -35.48 3.94
CA SER A 167 32.29 -36.08 5.18
C SER A 167 31.78 -35.39 6.45
N GLY A 168 31.73 -34.05 6.46
CA GLY A 168 31.27 -33.27 7.61
C GLY A 168 29.77 -33.40 7.88
N HIS A 169 28.94 -33.29 6.82
CA HIS A 169 27.49 -33.44 6.95
C HIS A 169 27.10 -34.86 7.34
N ARG A 170 27.72 -35.86 6.69
CA ARG A 170 27.57 -37.28 7.04
C ARG A 170 27.95 -37.54 8.50
N ALA A 171 29.03 -36.94 8.98
CA ALA A 171 29.44 -37.09 10.38
C ALA A 171 28.38 -36.55 11.36
N ASN A 172 27.67 -35.47 11.02
CA ASN A 172 26.53 -34.99 11.81
C ASN A 172 25.35 -35.97 11.76
N ILE A 173 24.95 -36.41 10.57
CA ILE A 173 23.83 -37.35 10.39
C ILE A 173 24.04 -38.66 11.16
N LEU A 174 25.27 -39.16 11.22
CA LEU A 174 25.63 -40.44 11.85
C LEU A 174 26.24 -40.29 13.24
N ASP A 175 26.15 -39.12 13.87
CA ASP A 175 26.62 -38.97 15.25
C ASP A 175 25.66 -39.73 16.19
N PRO A 176 26.16 -40.68 16.99
CA PRO A 176 25.34 -41.40 17.98
C PRO A 176 24.87 -40.50 19.14
N ASP A 177 25.53 -39.36 19.39
CA ASP A 177 25.17 -38.46 20.48
C ASP A 177 23.91 -37.63 20.18
N PHE A 178 23.50 -37.55 18.91
CA PHE A 178 22.24 -36.94 18.53
C PHE A 178 21.09 -37.94 18.63
N THR A 179 20.01 -37.49 19.25
CA THR A 179 18.75 -38.23 19.44
C THR A 179 17.54 -37.51 18.87
N THR A 180 17.67 -36.21 18.58
CA THR A 180 16.61 -35.36 18.04
C THR A 180 17.10 -34.54 16.85
N ILE A 181 16.18 -34.15 15.99
CA ILE A 181 16.46 -33.35 14.79
C ILE A 181 15.28 -32.44 14.45
N GLY A 182 15.57 -31.30 13.84
CA GLY A 182 14.64 -30.48 13.09
C GLY A 182 15.12 -30.30 11.67
N ILE A 183 14.20 -30.27 10.71
CA ILE A 183 14.55 -30.16 9.28
C ILE A 183 13.76 -29.01 8.67
N GLY A 184 14.46 -28.04 8.10
CA GLY A 184 13.90 -26.93 7.36
C GLY A 184 13.94 -27.20 5.86
N CYS A 185 12.82 -26.94 5.19
CA CYS A 185 12.72 -26.84 3.74
C CYS A 185 11.89 -25.60 3.43
N VAL A 186 12.52 -24.60 2.82
CA VAL A 186 11.88 -23.31 2.57
C VAL A 186 12.13 -22.83 1.14
N TYR A 187 11.08 -22.38 0.48
CA TYR A 187 11.15 -21.58 -0.75
C TYR A 187 10.99 -20.10 -0.39
N VAL A 188 11.70 -19.21 -1.09
CA VAL A 188 11.68 -17.76 -0.88
C VAL A 188 11.38 -17.10 -2.22
N GLY A 189 10.16 -16.59 -2.41
CA GLY A 189 9.66 -16.22 -3.73
C GLY A 189 9.75 -17.39 -4.72
N GLU A 190 10.23 -17.14 -5.93
CA GLU A 190 10.51 -18.21 -6.92
C GLU A 190 11.85 -18.95 -6.66
N ALA A 191 12.62 -18.55 -5.64
CA ALA A 191 13.93 -19.11 -5.32
C ALA A 191 13.86 -20.21 -4.25
N GLY A 192 14.87 -21.07 -4.23
CA GLY A 192 14.96 -22.22 -3.33
C GLY A 192 14.88 -23.56 -4.08
N PRO A 193 14.74 -24.67 -3.35
CA PRO A 193 14.58 -24.75 -1.88
C PRO A 193 15.88 -24.51 -1.10
N TYR A 194 15.74 -24.03 0.14
CA TYR A 194 16.78 -23.91 1.16
C TYR A 194 16.58 -24.97 2.23
N TRP A 195 17.66 -25.68 2.58
CA TRP A 195 17.61 -26.87 3.43
C TRP A 195 18.50 -26.73 4.65
N VAL A 196 17.96 -27.07 5.81
CA VAL A 196 18.71 -27.07 7.08
C VAL A 196 18.37 -28.32 7.89
N GLN A 197 19.39 -28.97 8.48
CA GLN A 197 19.21 -29.94 9.55
C GLN A 197 19.78 -29.36 10.84
N CYS A 198 18.96 -29.23 11.87
CA CYS A 198 19.35 -28.85 13.22
C CYS A 198 19.31 -30.11 14.10
N PHE A 199 20.46 -30.61 14.55
CA PHE A 199 20.58 -31.79 15.40
C PHE A 199 20.67 -31.40 16.87
N GLY A 200 20.12 -32.24 17.74
CA GLY A 200 20.21 -32.07 19.18
C GLY A 200 20.13 -33.37 19.96
N ASP A 201 20.44 -33.28 21.25
CA ASP A 201 20.25 -34.34 22.23
C ASP A 201 18.90 -34.23 22.97
N GLY A 202 18.65 -35.19 23.87
CA GLY A 202 17.46 -35.25 24.72
C GLY A 202 16.30 -36.06 24.13
N VAL A 203 15.10 -35.84 24.66
CA VAL A 203 13.87 -36.56 24.30
C VAL A 203 12.89 -35.59 23.66
N ALA A 204 12.50 -35.85 22.41
CA ALA A 204 11.48 -35.05 21.74
C ALA A 204 10.08 -35.40 22.27
N ALA A 205 9.30 -34.38 22.63
CA ALA A 205 7.88 -34.55 22.91
C ALA A 205 7.11 -34.88 21.62
N SER A 206 6.08 -35.72 21.72
CA SER A 206 5.18 -35.95 20.60
C SER A 206 4.40 -34.69 20.27
N PHE A 207 4.34 -34.34 18.98
CA PHE A 207 3.51 -33.26 18.47
C PHE A 207 2.94 -33.65 17.10
N ALA A 208 1.85 -33.00 16.71
CA ALA A 208 1.25 -33.24 15.40
C ALA A 208 2.15 -32.67 14.29
N ARG A 209 2.35 -33.43 13.23
CA ARG A 209 3.03 -32.96 12.02
C ARG A 209 2.32 -31.71 11.48
N PRO A 210 3.02 -30.57 11.33
CA PRO A 210 2.44 -29.38 10.71
C PRO A 210 2.15 -29.59 9.23
N SER A 211 1.18 -28.85 8.69
CA SER A 211 0.91 -28.75 7.26
C SER A 211 1.78 -27.67 6.61
N ASP A 212 2.05 -27.82 5.32
CA ASP A 212 2.74 -26.81 4.51
C ASP A 212 2.01 -25.48 4.56
N ARG A 213 2.77 -24.39 4.57
CA ARG A 213 2.19 -23.04 4.71
C ARG A 213 3.06 -21.97 4.05
N SER A 214 2.39 -20.96 3.50
CA SER A 214 3.01 -19.72 3.03
C SER A 214 2.87 -18.64 4.09
N LEU A 215 3.91 -17.83 4.28
CA LEU A 215 3.90 -16.70 5.20
C LEU A 215 4.86 -15.60 4.76
N THR A 216 4.58 -14.37 5.19
CA THR A 216 5.50 -13.24 5.07
C THR A 216 6.34 -13.14 6.35
N VAL A 217 7.66 -13.18 6.21
CA VAL A 217 8.63 -13.20 7.30
C VAL A 217 9.48 -11.94 7.28
N LYS A 218 9.69 -11.36 8.46
CA LYS A 218 10.68 -10.31 8.68
C LYS A 218 11.97 -10.93 9.20
N CYS A 219 13.09 -10.64 8.54
CA CYS A 219 14.42 -11.09 8.92
C CYS A 219 15.29 -9.89 9.28
N ASP A 220 15.80 -9.85 10.50
CA ASP A 220 16.76 -8.83 10.92
C ASP A 220 18.10 -9.09 10.24
N VAL A 221 18.71 -8.04 9.69
CA VAL A 221 19.98 -8.13 8.96
C VAL A 221 21.00 -7.13 9.50
N ARG A 222 22.27 -7.45 9.33
CA ARG A 222 23.41 -6.56 9.56
C ARG A 222 23.18 -5.19 8.90
N ALA A 223 23.29 -4.13 9.68
CA ALA A 223 23.06 -2.76 9.20
C ALA A 223 24.01 -2.38 8.05
N GLU A 224 25.23 -2.93 8.01
CA GLU A 224 26.22 -2.73 6.95
C GLU A 224 25.81 -3.34 5.59
N TRP A 225 24.82 -4.23 5.56
CA TRP A 225 24.30 -4.82 4.32
C TRP A 225 23.23 -3.96 3.65
N LEU A 226 22.66 -2.98 4.37
CA LEU A 226 21.65 -2.06 3.86
C LEU A 226 22.31 -0.94 3.03
N LYS A 227 22.95 -1.32 1.94
CA LYS A 227 23.60 -0.45 0.97
C LYS A 227 23.17 -0.85 -0.44
N SER A 228 22.95 0.13 -1.32
CA SER A 228 22.35 -0.11 -2.64
C SER A 228 23.03 -1.17 -3.50
N GLU A 229 24.34 -1.38 -3.36
CA GLU A 229 25.10 -2.41 -4.11
C GLU A 229 24.70 -3.84 -3.79
N ASN A 230 24.02 -4.09 -2.67
CA ASN A 230 23.52 -5.41 -2.29
C ASN A 230 22.10 -5.69 -2.82
N PHE A 231 21.50 -4.74 -3.55
CA PHE A 231 20.14 -4.84 -4.05
C PHE A 231 20.11 -4.61 -5.55
N GLU A 232 19.24 -5.35 -6.23
CA GLU A 232 19.00 -5.16 -7.65
C GLU A 232 17.53 -5.36 -7.98
N PHE A 233 17.09 -4.70 -9.05
CA PHE A 233 15.85 -5.11 -9.71
C PHE A 233 16.09 -6.40 -10.47
N ARG A 234 15.09 -7.30 -10.51
CA ARG A 234 15.17 -8.54 -11.32
C ARG A 234 15.49 -8.26 -12.79
N GLN A 235 15.07 -7.10 -13.29
CA GLN A 235 15.31 -6.66 -14.66
C GLN A 235 16.04 -5.32 -14.68
N THR A 236 16.88 -5.12 -15.68
CA THR A 236 17.62 -3.86 -15.89
C THR A 236 16.74 -2.72 -16.41
N GLY A 237 15.49 -3.02 -16.77
CA GLY A 237 14.47 -2.08 -17.21
C GLY A 237 13.16 -2.79 -17.52
N TYR A 238 12.07 -2.04 -17.60
CA TYR A 238 10.73 -2.57 -17.85
C TYR A 238 10.02 -1.74 -18.93
N THR A 239 9.15 -2.41 -19.70
CA THR A 239 8.24 -1.76 -20.65
C THR A 239 6.81 -2.10 -20.28
N THR A 240 5.92 -1.11 -20.31
CA THR A 240 4.47 -1.28 -20.12
C THR A 240 3.71 -0.33 -21.04
N ASN A 241 2.38 -0.43 -21.05
CA ASN A 241 1.51 0.48 -21.79
C ASN A 241 0.76 1.44 -20.88
N VAL A 242 0.20 2.50 -21.47
CA VAL A 242 -0.74 3.38 -20.78
C VAL A 242 -2.02 2.59 -20.42
N GLY A 243 -2.38 2.61 -19.14
CA GLY A 243 -3.64 2.03 -18.65
C GLY A 243 -3.45 1.05 -17.50
N ALA A 244 -4.51 0.87 -16.70
CA ALA A 244 -4.50 -0.02 -15.53
C ALA A 244 -4.47 -1.51 -15.91
N ASP A 245 -4.92 -1.86 -17.11
CA ASP A 245 -4.90 -3.25 -17.59
C ASP A 245 -3.48 -3.78 -17.80
N TYR A 246 -2.49 -2.89 -17.85
CA TYR A 246 -1.06 -3.20 -17.98
C TYR A 246 -0.29 -2.99 -16.67
N ALA A 247 -1.00 -2.94 -15.54
CA ALA A 247 -0.38 -2.80 -14.24
C ALA A 247 0.54 -4.00 -13.95
N PHE A 248 1.71 -3.73 -13.38
CA PHE A 248 2.67 -4.76 -12.98
C PHE A 248 3.48 -4.30 -11.79
N GLN A 249 4.15 -5.24 -11.13
CA GLN A 249 4.97 -4.99 -9.95
C GLN A 249 6.41 -5.39 -10.25
N PRO A 250 7.39 -4.46 -10.14
CA PRO A 250 8.79 -4.80 -10.31
C PRO A 250 9.32 -5.52 -9.06
N GLU A 251 10.05 -6.61 -9.27
CA GLU A 251 10.68 -7.37 -8.20
C GLU A 251 12.06 -6.81 -7.85
N VAL A 252 12.33 -6.71 -6.54
CA VAL A 252 13.65 -6.34 -5.99
C VAL A 252 14.23 -7.54 -5.27
N ARG A 253 15.54 -7.72 -5.45
CA ARG A 253 16.30 -8.86 -4.96
C ARG A 253 17.45 -8.38 -4.09
N PHE A 254 17.73 -9.13 -3.04
CA PHE A 254 18.91 -8.98 -2.21
C PHE A 254 19.96 -10.01 -2.62
N ILE A 255 21.19 -9.58 -2.87
CA ILE A 255 22.30 -10.46 -3.24
C ILE A 255 22.76 -11.19 -1.98
N ASN A 256 22.80 -12.53 -2.02
CA ASN A 256 23.21 -13.34 -0.89
C ASN A 256 24.66 -12.99 -0.49
N GLN A 257 24.89 -12.73 0.80
CA GLN A 257 26.17 -12.22 1.29
C GLN A 257 27.17 -13.31 1.68
N GLY A 258 26.79 -14.59 1.58
CA GLY A 258 27.55 -15.73 2.13
C GLY A 258 27.97 -16.77 1.09
N ASP A 259 27.45 -16.67 -0.14
CA ASP A 259 27.72 -17.65 -1.19
C ASP A 259 29.10 -17.48 -1.85
N GLY A 260 29.74 -16.31 -1.68
CA GLY A 260 31.00 -15.93 -2.31
C GLY A 260 30.92 -15.74 -3.84
N SER A 261 29.76 -15.89 -4.45
CA SER A 261 29.55 -15.88 -5.90
C SER A 261 28.74 -14.68 -6.38
N GLY A 262 27.89 -14.12 -5.51
CA GLY A 262 26.96 -13.04 -5.84
C GLY A 262 25.84 -13.45 -6.81
N ASN A 263 25.74 -14.75 -7.15
CA ASN A 263 24.75 -15.25 -8.11
C ASN A 263 23.45 -15.70 -7.44
N PHE A 264 23.49 -15.99 -6.14
CA PHE A 264 22.29 -16.33 -5.40
C PHE A 264 21.65 -15.08 -4.85
N VAL A 265 20.34 -14.98 -5.04
CA VAL A 265 19.55 -13.81 -4.69
C VAL A 265 18.33 -14.25 -3.90
N CYS A 266 17.93 -13.41 -2.97
CA CYS A 266 16.70 -13.52 -2.22
C CYS A 266 15.71 -12.50 -2.77
N GLU A 267 14.58 -12.96 -3.29
CA GLU A 267 13.49 -12.09 -3.70
C GLU A 267 12.83 -11.49 -2.47
N LEU A 268 12.67 -10.16 -2.46
CA LEU A 268 12.15 -9.44 -1.31
C LEU A 268 10.69 -9.06 -1.52
N ASP A 269 9.93 -9.14 -0.42
CA ASP A 269 8.58 -8.62 -0.39
C ASP A 269 8.62 -7.10 -0.64
N PRO A 270 7.74 -6.58 -1.51
CA PRO A 270 7.69 -5.17 -1.90
C PRO A 270 7.48 -4.19 -0.72
N ALA A 271 6.84 -4.62 0.37
CA ALA A 271 6.63 -3.84 1.58
C ALA A 271 7.93 -3.54 2.34
N THR A 272 9.04 -4.20 1.97
CA THR A 272 10.39 -3.82 2.39
C THR A 272 10.73 -2.38 1.98
N PHE A 273 10.13 -1.87 0.90
CA PHE A 273 10.54 -0.63 0.26
C PHE A 273 9.47 0.46 0.30
N SER A 274 9.92 1.71 0.38
CA SER A 274 9.14 2.86 -0.06
C SER A 274 9.37 3.09 -1.56
N TRP A 275 8.28 3.17 -2.31
CA TRP A 275 8.31 3.25 -3.77
C TRP A 275 8.02 4.66 -4.30
N SER A 276 8.73 5.07 -5.35
CA SER A 276 8.48 6.35 -6.02
C SER A 276 8.85 6.34 -7.51
N SER A 277 8.32 7.32 -8.25
CA SER A 277 8.64 7.54 -9.66
C SER A 277 9.46 8.80 -9.81
N SER A 278 10.51 8.77 -10.63
CA SER A 278 11.26 9.98 -10.98
C SER A 278 10.46 10.98 -11.83
N LYS A 279 9.37 10.52 -12.48
CA LYS A 279 8.47 11.37 -13.28
C LYS A 279 7.02 10.86 -13.20
N PRO A 280 6.26 11.24 -12.16
CA PRO A 280 4.89 10.76 -11.93
C PRO A 280 3.85 11.09 -13.01
N SER A 281 4.22 11.91 -14.00
CA SER A 281 3.43 12.18 -15.19
C SER A 281 3.54 11.08 -16.26
N VAL A 282 4.59 10.25 -16.23
CA VAL A 282 4.78 9.09 -17.13
C VAL A 282 4.08 7.85 -16.57
N PHE A 283 4.25 7.56 -15.28
CA PHE A 283 3.56 6.46 -14.59
C PHE A 283 3.25 6.81 -13.13
N SER A 284 2.26 6.17 -12.54
CA SER A 284 2.12 6.08 -11.06
C SER A 284 2.76 4.81 -10.55
N VAL A 285 3.25 4.87 -9.32
CA VAL A 285 3.67 3.71 -8.55
C VAL A 285 2.97 3.76 -7.19
N ASP A 286 2.40 2.64 -6.78
CA ASP A 286 1.87 2.46 -5.42
C ASP A 286 3.03 2.49 -4.42
N ARG A 287 2.86 3.24 -3.33
CA ARG A 287 3.95 3.51 -2.40
C ARG A 287 4.31 2.33 -1.50
N ASP A 288 3.36 1.44 -1.28
CA ASP A 288 3.44 0.38 -0.27
C ASP A 288 3.77 -0.97 -0.90
N ASN A 289 3.38 -1.18 -2.16
CA ASN A 289 3.68 -2.44 -2.87
C ASN A 289 4.44 -2.24 -4.21
N GLY A 290 4.67 -1.01 -4.67
CA GLY A 290 5.45 -0.80 -5.89
C GLY A 290 4.71 -1.10 -7.20
N THR A 291 3.40 -1.36 -7.18
CA THR A 291 2.60 -1.58 -8.40
C THR A 291 2.64 -0.34 -9.31
N ILE A 292 3.05 -0.53 -10.56
CA ILE A 292 3.19 0.52 -11.58
C ILE A 292 1.98 0.52 -12.51
N ILE A 293 1.50 1.72 -12.84
CA ILE A 293 0.48 1.95 -13.88
C ILE A 293 0.96 3.06 -14.83
N GLY A 294 1.05 2.75 -16.12
CA GLY A 294 1.41 3.72 -17.17
C GLY A 294 0.34 4.80 -17.32
N LYS A 295 0.76 6.08 -17.40
CA LYS A 295 -0.12 7.24 -17.54
C LYS A 295 0.01 7.95 -18.88
N ALA A 296 1.25 8.10 -19.36
CA ALA A 296 1.55 8.75 -20.63
C ALA A 296 2.83 8.16 -21.23
N PRO A 297 2.95 8.13 -22.57
CA PRO A 297 4.16 7.65 -23.21
C PRO A 297 5.41 8.40 -22.75
N GLY A 298 6.50 7.66 -22.61
CA GLY A 298 7.81 8.21 -22.28
C GLY A 298 8.61 7.34 -21.33
N SER A 299 9.77 7.84 -20.92
CA SER A 299 10.69 7.12 -20.03
C SER A 299 10.83 7.84 -18.69
N ALA A 300 10.93 7.05 -17.63
CA ALA A 300 11.20 7.48 -16.26
C ALA A 300 11.85 6.33 -15.48
N SER A 301 12.12 6.51 -14.20
CA SER A 301 12.70 5.46 -13.35
C SER A 301 11.77 5.17 -12.18
N VAL A 302 11.54 3.89 -11.89
CA VAL A 302 11.00 3.45 -10.60
C VAL A 302 12.14 3.42 -9.59
N ILE A 303 11.86 3.84 -8.36
CA ILE A 303 12.84 3.95 -7.28
C ILE A 303 12.29 3.17 -6.09
N ALA A 304 13.07 2.21 -5.59
CA ALA A 304 12.83 1.50 -4.34
C ALA A 304 13.83 2.01 -3.29
N SER A 305 13.37 2.26 -2.06
CA SER A 305 14.22 2.80 -0.99
C SER A 305 13.92 2.21 0.37
N ILE A 306 14.97 2.00 1.17
CA ILE A 306 14.88 1.62 2.60
C ILE A 306 15.48 2.78 3.40
N GLY A 307 14.60 3.62 3.96
CA GLY A 307 14.98 4.85 4.63
C GLY A 307 15.92 5.70 3.77
N SER A 308 17.03 6.17 4.37
CA SER A 308 18.10 6.87 3.65
C SER A 308 19.28 5.98 3.26
N LYS A 309 19.24 4.69 3.58
CA LYS A 309 20.39 3.77 3.46
C LYS A 309 20.47 3.11 2.08
N VAL A 310 19.31 2.68 1.57
CA VAL A 310 19.20 2.01 0.27
C VAL A 310 18.37 2.86 -0.67
N ARG A 311 18.88 3.07 -1.88
CA ARG A 311 18.15 3.63 -3.01
C ARG A 311 18.64 2.97 -4.29
N ILE A 312 17.78 2.21 -4.94
CA ILE A 312 18.02 1.62 -6.27
C ILE A 312 16.95 2.12 -7.24
N GLU A 313 17.27 2.12 -8.54
CA GLU A 313 16.34 2.54 -9.58
C GLU A 313 16.46 1.69 -10.83
N ALA A 314 15.34 1.51 -11.52
CA ALA A 314 15.27 0.86 -12.83
C ALA A 314 14.47 1.73 -13.81
N PRO A 315 14.90 1.82 -15.09
CA PRO A 315 14.16 2.54 -16.12
C PRO A 315 12.85 1.82 -16.46
N ILE A 316 11.80 2.62 -16.64
CA ILE A 316 10.48 2.22 -17.13
C ILE A 316 10.22 2.99 -18.42
N VAL A 317 9.87 2.27 -19.48
CA VAL A 317 9.32 2.82 -20.71
C VAL A 317 7.82 2.56 -20.73
N VAL A 318 7.03 3.63 -20.85
CA VAL A 318 5.58 3.53 -21.06
C VAL A 318 5.32 3.80 -22.53
N GLU A 319 4.65 2.86 -23.18
CA GLU A 319 4.19 2.93 -24.56
C GLU A 319 2.68 3.16 -24.62
N ASP A 320 2.16 3.39 -25.82
CA ASP A 320 0.72 3.45 -26.06
C ASP A 320 0.39 2.67 -27.32
N GLU A 321 0.16 1.36 -27.16
CA GLU A 321 -0.26 0.44 -28.23
C GLU A 321 -1.54 0.85 -28.97
N SER A 322 -2.34 1.75 -28.41
CA SER A 322 -3.53 2.28 -29.09
C SER A 322 -3.24 3.52 -29.96
N SER A 323 -2.01 4.06 -29.90
CA SER A 323 -1.59 5.17 -30.75
C SER A 323 -1.15 4.68 -32.13
N GLN A 324 -1.75 5.26 -33.16
CA GLN A 324 -1.39 5.04 -34.55
C GLN A 324 -0.17 5.90 -34.91
N TYR A 325 0.83 5.30 -35.54
CA TYR A 325 2.06 5.98 -36.00
C TYR A 325 1.97 6.35 -37.48
N GLY A 326 2.61 7.45 -37.85
CA GLY A 326 2.50 8.03 -39.18
C GLY A 326 3.01 9.47 -39.28
N THR A 327 2.63 10.17 -40.33
CA THR A 327 3.08 11.54 -40.59
C THR A 327 1.91 12.49 -40.83
N TRP A 328 1.90 13.63 -40.13
CA TRP A 328 0.98 14.73 -40.41
C TRP A 328 1.28 15.40 -41.76
N LYS A 329 0.24 15.61 -42.57
CA LYS A 329 0.30 16.23 -43.88
C LYS A 329 -0.67 17.41 -43.96
N LYS A 330 -0.31 18.44 -44.73
CA LYS A 330 -1.14 19.62 -44.93
C LYS A 330 -1.51 19.80 -46.40
N SER A 331 -2.79 19.93 -46.70
CA SER A 331 -3.30 20.19 -48.06
C SER A 331 -4.47 21.18 -48.00
N GLY A 332 -4.44 22.22 -48.85
CA GLY A 332 -5.50 23.23 -48.89
C GLY A 332 -5.75 23.95 -47.55
N GLY A 333 -4.71 24.10 -46.72
CA GLY A 333 -4.81 24.71 -45.39
C GLY A 333 -5.33 23.79 -44.28
N LYS A 334 -5.73 22.55 -44.60
CA LYS A 334 -6.22 21.54 -43.65
C LYS A 334 -5.19 20.45 -43.40
N TRP A 335 -5.24 19.86 -42.21
CA TRP A 335 -4.35 18.76 -41.82
C TRP A 335 -5.03 17.41 -42.02
N TRP A 336 -4.27 16.39 -42.44
CA TRP A 336 -4.66 14.98 -42.46
C TRP A 336 -3.46 14.14 -42.01
N PHE A 337 -3.69 12.89 -41.61
CA PHE A 337 -2.64 12.02 -41.08
C PHE A 337 -2.43 10.81 -41.98
N GLN A 338 -1.19 10.53 -42.38
CA GLN A 338 -0.85 9.37 -43.19
C GLN A 338 -0.22 8.31 -42.30
N LEU A 339 -0.83 7.13 -42.24
CA LEU A 339 -0.29 5.96 -41.55
C LEU A 339 0.91 5.38 -42.29
N GLU A 340 1.73 4.57 -41.61
CA GLU A 340 2.95 3.98 -42.20
C GLU A 340 2.67 3.10 -43.43
N ASP A 341 1.51 2.44 -43.47
CA ASP A 341 1.05 1.65 -44.62
C ASP A 341 0.52 2.50 -45.80
N GLY A 342 0.56 3.83 -45.65
CA GLY A 342 0.09 4.80 -46.63
C GLY A 342 -1.41 5.13 -46.55
N SER A 343 -2.18 4.43 -45.71
CA SER A 343 -3.61 4.71 -45.46
C SER A 343 -3.79 5.94 -44.56
N TYR A 344 -5.04 6.35 -44.31
CA TYR A 344 -5.34 7.51 -43.45
C TYR A 344 -6.72 7.39 -42.78
N PRO A 345 -6.89 7.92 -41.56
CA PRO A 345 -8.17 7.93 -40.87
C PRO A 345 -9.15 8.90 -41.55
N TYR A 346 -10.39 8.46 -41.74
CA TYR A 346 -11.51 9.27 -42.23
C TYR A 346 -12.82 8.88 -41.53
N SER A 347 -13.70 9.86 -41.30
CA SER A 347 -14.97 9.72 -40.57
C SER A 347 -14.86 9.03 -39.20
N GLN A 348 -13.75 9.22 -38.49
CA GLN A 348 -13.48 8.46 -37.27
C GLN A 348 -12.57 9.23 -36.30
N TRP A 349 -12.57 8.74 -35.06
CA TRP A 349 -11.54 9.05 -34.09
C TRP A 349 -10.26 8.26 -34.40
N ALA A 350 -9.10 8.87 -34.21
CA ALA A 350 -7.82 8.17 -34.18
C ALA A 350 -6.97 8.74 -33.05
N ARG A 351 -6.31 7.85 -32.30
CA ARG A 351 -5.35 8.22 -31.26
C ARG A 351 -3.97 8.27 -31.91
N ILE A 352 -3.29 9.41 -31.82
CA ILE A 352 -2.00 9.68 -32.47
C ILE A 352 -1.12 10.33 -31.43
N ASP A 353 0.07 9.77 -31.18
CA ASP A 353 1.04 10.27 -30.20
C ASP A 353 0.42 10.56 -28.81
N GLY A 354 -0.51 9.70 -28.37
CA GLY A 354 -1.19 9.81 -27.09
C GLY A 354 -2.43 10.70 -27.05
N ASP A 355 -2.69 11.50 -28.10
CA ASP A 355 -3.83 12.41 -28.19
C ASP A 355 -4.94 11.87 -29.12
N TRP A 356 -6.21 12.11 -28.78
CA TRP A 356 -7.34 11.78 -29.65
C TRP A 356 -7.62 12.87 -30.66
N TYR A 357 -7.72 12.51 -31.92
CA TYR A 357 -8.11 13.38 -33.03
C TYR A 357 -9.36 12.83 -33.70
N HIS A 358 -10.16 13.69 -34.32
CA HIS A 358 -11.27 13.25 -35.16
C HIS A 358 -11.10 13.78 -36.58
N PHE A 359 -11.35 12.90 -37.56
CA PHE A 359 -11.20 13.19 -38.98
C PHE A 359 -12.56 13.23 -39.68
N ASP A 360 -12.76 14.21 -40.55
CA ASP A 360 -13.97 14.35 -41.35
C ASP A 360 -14.07 13.27 -42.44
N ARG A 361 -15.13 13.33 -43.25
CA ARG A 361 -15.40 12.33 -44.30
C ARG A 361 -14.32 12.26 -45.38
N SER A 362 -13.52 13.31 -45.53
CA SER A 362 -12.42 13.39 -46.48
C SER A 362 -11.06 13.12 -45.82
N GLY A 363 -11.02 12.74 -44.54
CA GLY A 363 -9.80 12.48 -43.81
C GLY A 363 -9.09 13.73 -43.30
N TYR A 364 -9.76 14.89 -43.28
CA TYR A 364 -9.18 16.09 -42.69
C TYR A 364 -9.50 16.19 -41.20
N MET A 365 -8.48 16.49 -40.41
CA MET A 365 -8.56 16.71 -38.98
C MET A 365 -9.54 17.85 -38.65
N GLN A 366 -10.48 17.58 -37.77
CA GLN A 366 -11.44 18.56 -37.29
C GLN A 366 -10.89 19.34 -36.09
N THR A 367 -11.40 20.56 -35.90
CA THR A 367 -11.10 21.43 -34.75
C THR A 367 -12.38 22.12 -34.29
N GLY A 368 -12.38 22.64 -33.06
CA GLY A 368 -13.53 23.30 -32.46
C GLY A 368 -14.60 22.33 -31.95
N TRP A 369 -15.84 22.81 -31.87
CA TRP A 369 -16.96 22.00 -31.39
C TRP A 369 -17.35 20.92 -32.39
N LEU A 370 -17.35 19.67 -31.93
CA LEU A 370 -17.74 18.51 -32.70
C LEU A 370 -18.95 17.85 -32.04
N LYS A 371 -20.01 17.60 -32.81
CA LYS A 371 -21.19 16.85 -32.35
C LYS A 371 -21.21 15.47 -32.99
N LEU A 372 -21.19 14.42 -32.18
CA LEU A 372 -21.35 13.04 -32.63
C LEU A 372 -22.53 12.41 -31.88
N GLY A 373 -23.59 12.05 -32.62
CA GLY A 373 -24.83 11.57 -32.03
C GLY A 373 -25.43 12.58 -31.04
N LYS A 374 -25.55 12.18 -29.77
CA LYS A 374 -26.08 13.01 -28.68
C LYS A 374 -25.00 13.78 -27.91
N SER A 375 -23.72 13.51 -28.18
CA SER A 375 -22.59 14.04 -27.42
C SER A 375 -21.89 15.17 -28.15
N TRP A 376 -21.42 16.14 -27.38
CA TRP A 376 -20.54 17.21 -27.85
C TRP A 376 -19.13 16.98 -27.34
N TYR A 377 -18.15 17.32 -28.18
CA TYR A 377 -16.73 17.26 -27.90
C TYR A 377 -16.12 18.59 -28.31
N TYR A 378 -14.96 18.92 -27.74
CA TYR A 378 -14.20 20.09 -28.17
C TYR A 378 -12.82 19.64 -28.61
N LEU A 379 -12.49 19.87 -29.88
CA LEU A 379 -11.17 19.64 -30.44
C LEU A 379 -10.39 20.96 -30.37
N LYS A 380 -9.22 20.95 -29.74
CA LYS A 380 -8.36 22.13 -29.61
C LYS A 380 -7.97 22.65 -31.00
N SER A 381 -7.48 23.88 -31.08
CA SER A 381 -7.05 24.47 -32.37
C SER A 381 -5.93 23.68 -33.06
N SER A 382 -5.14 22.92 -32.30
CA SER A 382 -4.12 22.00 -32.81
C SER A 382 -4.66 20.63 -33.23
N GLY A 383 -5.95 20.32 -32.98
CA GLY A 383 -6.56 19.02 -33.29
C GLY A 383 -6.96 18.17 -32.09
N PRO A 384 -6.11 17.99 -31.05
CA PRO A 384 -6.40 17.08 -29.96
C PRO A 384 -7.73 17.35 -29.27
N MET A 385 -8.43 16.29 -28.91
CA MET A 385 -9.62 16.32 -28.07
C MET A 385 -9.29 16.95 -26.73
N ALA A 386 -10.12 17.89 -26.30
CA ALA A 386 -9.99 18.54 -25.01
C ALA A 386 -10.68 17.72 -23.92
N GLU A 387 -10.07 17.75 -22.75
CA GLU A 387 -10.59 17.19 -21.51
C GLU A 387 -10.55 18.24 -20.40
N GLY A 388 -11.30 18.01 -19.33
CA GLY A 388 -11.38 18.90 -18.18
C GLY A 388 -12.03 20.24 -18.50
N TRP A 389 -11.65 21.27 -17.74
CA TRP A 389 -12.19 22.62 -17.88
C TRP A 389 -11.63 23.35 -19.10
N GLN A 390 -12.53 23.85 -19.96
CA GLN A 390 -12.18 24.59 -21.17
C GLN A 390 -12.93 25.90 -21.23
N LYS A 391 -12.21 27.00 -21.43
CA LYS A 391 -12.80 28.33 -21.61
C LYS A 391 -12.94 28.63 -23.10
N VAL A 392 -14.16 28.56 -23.61
CA VAL A 392 -14.46 28.73 -25.04
C VAL A 392 -15.47 29.86 -25.22
N GLY A 393 -15.14 30.86 -26.02
CA GLY A 393 -16.04 32.01 -26.27
C GLY A 393 -16.46 32.74 -24.98
N GLY A 394 -15.59 32.80 -23.97
CA GLY A 394 -15.85 33.47 -22.70
C GLY A 394 -16.60 32.64 -21.65
N ALA A 395 -17.15 31.48 -21.99
CA ALA A 395 -17.80 30.56 -21.06
C ALA A 395 -16.91 29.36 -20.72
N TRP A 396 -17.06 28.81 -19.52
CA TRP A 396 -16.40 27.57 -19.10
C TRP A 396 -17.26 26.36 -19.45
N TYR A 397 -16.63 25.31 -19.94
CA TYR A 397 -17.22 24.00 -20.23
C TYR A 397 -16.38 22.93 -19.54
N TYR A 398 -16.98 21.79 -19.24
CA TYR A 398 -16.25 20.64 -18.70
C TYR A 398 -16.39 19.46 -19.65
N LEU A 399 -15.27 18.96 -20.17
CA LEU A 399 -15.20 17.78 -21.03
C LEU A 399 -14.75 16.61 -20.15
N ASN A 400 -15.54 15.54 -20.08
CA ASN A 400 -15.28 14.43 -19.16
C ASN A 400 -13.94 13.74 -19.52
N PRO A 401 -12.97 13.67 -18.59
CA PRO A 401 -11.70 12.99 -18.83
C PRO A 401 -11.89 11.55 -19.35
N GLY A 402 -10.99 11.10 -20.22
CA GLY A 402 -11.04 9.81 -20.93
C GLY A 402 -12.00 9.77 -22.11
N SER A 403 -13.22 10.30 -21.95
CA SER A 403 -14.25 10.26 -23.00
C SER A 403 -14.31 11.51 -23.88
N GLY A 404 -13.84 12.66 -23.38
CA GLY A 404 -13.99 13.99 -23.98
C GLY A 404 -15.43 14.51 -24.11
N ALA A 405 -16.45 13.75 -23.70
CA ALA A 405 -17.84 14.16 -23.82
C ALA A 405 -18.14 15.36 -22.89
N MET A 406 -18.75 16.41 -23.45
CA MET A 406 -19.13 17.61 -22.74
C MET A 406 -20.20 17.32 -21.68
N ALA A 407 -19.90 17.68 -20.44
CA ALA A 407 -20.81 17.53 -19.32
C ALA A 407 -21.95 18.56 -19.36
N THR A 408 -23.12 18.14 -18.89
CA THR A 408 -24.29 18.98 -18.61
C THR A 408 -24.87 18.60 -17.26
N GLY A 409 -25.68 19.46 -16.66
CA GLY A 409 -26.26 19.24 -15.33
C GLY A 409 -25.26 19.40 -14.18
N TRP A 410 -25.55 18.76 -13.06
CA TRP A 410 -24.66 18.77 -11.90
C TRP A 410 -23.43 17.92 -12.13
N LYS A 411 -22.24 18.48 -11.87
CA LYS A 411 -20.96 17.77 -11.96
C LYS A 411 -20.11 18.07 -10.74
N GLN A 412 -19.63 17.04 -10.08
CA GLN A 412 -18.62 17.15 -9.04
C GLN A 412 -17.23 17.00 -9.66
N VAL A 413 -16.32 17.94 -9.36
CA VAL A 413 -14.93 17.95 -9.82
C VAL A 413 -14.05 18.32 -8.63
N GLY A 414 -13.13 17.42 -8.23
CA GLY A 414 -12.25 17.64 -7.08
C GLY A 414 -13.01 17.93 -5.79
N GLY A 415 -14.09 17.18 -5.52
CA GLY A 415 -14.96 17.36 -4.35
C GLY A 415 -15.92 18.57 -4.44
N THR A 416 -15.74 19.49 -5.39
CA THR A 416 -16.57 20.69 -5.54
C THR A 416 -17.68 20.48 -6.56
N TRP A 417 -18.91 20.88 -6.24
CA TRP A 417 -20.05 20.82 -7.16
C TRP A 417 -20.13 22.05 -8.08
N TYR A 418 -20.43 21.80 -9.34
CA TYR A 418 -20.68 22.80 -10.39
C TYR A 418 -21.98 22.44 -11.11
N TYR A 419 -22.61 23.44 -11.73
CA TYR A 419 -23.77 23.23 -12.59
C TYR A 419 -23.46 23.69 -14.01
N LEU A 420 -23.50 22.76 -14.97
CA LEU A 420 -23.32 23.01 -16.39
C LEU A 420 -24.72 23.10 -17.02
N LYS A 421 -25.04 24.19 -17.70
CA LYS A 421 -26.34 24.38 -18.35
C LYS A 421 -26.56 23.33 -19.45
N GLY A 422 -27.76 23.26 -20.02
CA GLY A 422 -28.03 22.36 -21.16
C GLY A 422 -27.13 22.60 -22.38
N SER A 423 -26.58 23.81 -22.53
CA SER A 423 -25.56 24.13 -23.54
C SER A 423 -24.14 23.71 -23.16
N GLY A 424 -23.92 23.15 -21.96
CA GLY A 424 -22.61 22.85 -21.37
C GLY A 424 -21.93 24.01 -20.67
N ALA A 425 -22.40 25.25 -20.86
CA ALA A 425 -21.80 26.42 -20.23
C ALA A 425 -22.01 26.39 -18.70
N MET A 426 -20.92 26.54 -17.96
CA MET A 426 -20.90 26.60 -16.50
C MET A 426 -21.74 27.77 -15.99
N ALA A 427 -22.65 27.49 -15.07
CA ALA A 427 -23.50 28.48 -14.44
C ALA A 427 -22.78 29.20 -13.30
N THR A 428 -23.15 30.47 -13.12
CA THR A 428 -22.83 31.31 -11.97
C THR A 428 -24.11 31.99 -11.48
N GLY A 429 -24.08 32.53 -10.27
CA GLY A 429 -25.23 33.17 -9.63
C GLY A 429 -26.33 32.19 -9.21
N TRP A 430 -27.54 32.72 -9.03
CA TRP A 430 -28.71 31.95 -8.64
C TRP A 430 -29.23 31.06 -9.77
N GLN A 431 -29.46 29.78 -9.48
CA GLN A 431 -30.01 28.80 -10.42
C GLN A 431 -31.16 28.04 -9.76
N LYS A 432 -32.28 27.91 -10.48
CA LYS A 432 -33.42 27.10 -10.03
C LYS A 432 -33.40 25.77 -10.76
N VAL A 433 -33.13 24.68 -10.04
CA VAL A 433 -32.97 23.33 -10.58
C VAL A 433 -33.84 22.37 -9.77
N GLY A 434 -34.69 21.59 -10.44
CA GLY A 434 -35.58 20.63 -9.75
C GLY A 434 -36.45 21.27 -8.67
N GLY A 435 -36.93 22.50 -8.90
CA GLY A 435 -37.77 23.24 -7.94
C GLY A 435 -37.04 23.96 -6.81
N SER A 436 -35.76 23.64 -6.57
CA SER A 436 -34.93 24.28 -5.53
C SER A 436 -34.01 25.36 -6.10
N TRP A 437 -33.72 26.38 -5.29
CA TRP A 437 -32.73 27.40 -5.64
C TRP A 437 -31.35 27.01 -5.11
N TYR A 438 -30.32 27.27 -5.91
CA TYR A 438 -28.91 27.07 -5.61
C TYR A 438 -28.14 28.33 -5.98
N TYR A 439 -27.02 28.58 -5.30
CA TYR A 439 -26.13 29.67 -5.65
C TYR A 439 -24.77 29.14 -6.07
N LEU A 440 -24.36 29.48 -7.29
CA LEU A 440 -23.04 29.15 -7.83
C LEU A 440 -22.18 30.41 -7.74
N LYS A 441 -21.04 30.32 -7.06
CA LYS A 441 -20.12 31.46 -6.89
C LYS A 441 -19.58 31.94 -8.24
N GLY A 442 -18.83 33.06 -8.25
CA GLY A 442 -18.20 33.56 -9.48
C GLY A 442 -17.27 32.54 -10.17
N SER A 443 -16.68 31.62 -9.40
CA SER A 443 -15.89 30.48 -9.89
C SER A 443 -16.73 29.30 -10.40
N GLY A 444 -18.06 29.36 -10.28
CA GLY A 444 -18.99 28.26 -10.58
C GLY A 444 -19.19 27.26 -9.44
N ALA A 445 -18.37 27.32 -8.40
CA ALA A 445 -18.48 26.43 -7.24
C ALA A 445 -19.82 26.64 -6.52
N MET A 446 -20.54 25.56 -6.24
CA MET A 446 -21.79 25.56 -5.49
C MET A 446 -21.54 26.05 -4.05
N ALA A 447 -22.34 27.01 -3.61
CA ALA A 447 -22.27 27.52 -2.25
C ALA A 447 -23.07 26.64 -1.28
N VAL A 448 -22.53 26.51 -0.07
CA VAL A 448 -23.14 25.88 1.11
C VAL A 448 -22.97 26.81 2.31
N GLY A 449 -23.74 26.57 3.37
CA GLY A 449 -23.76 27.38 4.58
C GLY A 449 -24.29 28.81 4.38
N TRP A 450 -23.91 29.70 5.28
CA TRP A 450 -24.29 31.12 5.23
C TRP A 450 -23.59 31.87 4.09
N GLN A 451 -24.38 32.58 3.29
CA GLN A 451 -23.88 33.38 2.17
C GLN A 451 -24.51 34.78 2.18
N LYS A 452 -23.66 35.81 2.10
CA LYS A 452 -24.10 37.20 1.98
C LYS A 452 -24.05 37.64 0.52
N ILE A 453 -25.21 37.67 -0.13
CA ILE A 453 -25.34 37.92 -1.57
C ILE A 453 -26.14 39.21 -1.76
N GLY A 454 -25.53 40.21 -2.41
CA GLY A 454 -26.18 41.52 -2.60
C GLY A 454 -26.60 42.20 -1.29
N GLY A 455 -25.79 42.05 -0.23
CA GLY A 455 -26.07 42.60 1.10
C GLY A 455 -27.07 41.81 1.94
N THR A 456 -27.72 40.79 1.38
CA THR A 456 -28.72 39.95 2.07
C THR A 456 -28.12 38.60 2.43
N TRP A 457 -28.42 38.10 3.64
CA TRP A 457 -27.99 36.77 4.08
C TRP A 457 -28.97 35.69 3.62
N TYR A 458 -28.41 34.59 3.14
CA TYR A 458 -29.10 33.37 2.74
C TYR A 458 -28.39 32.18 3.39
N TYR A 459 -29.12 31.10 3.63
CA TYR A 459 -28.54 29.83 4.06
C TYR A 459 -28.74 28.78 2.97
N LEU A 460 -27.64 28.19 2.50
CA LEU A 460 -27.63 27.09 1.55
C LEU A 460 -27.33 25.82 2.33
N LYS A 461 -28.22 24.83 2.29
CA LYS A 461 -28.00 23.55 3.00
C LYS A 461 -26.77 22.84 2.45
N ASP A 462 -26.32 21.76 3.10
CA ASP A 462 -25.18 20.95 2.60
C ASP A 462 -25.42 20.39 1.20
N SER A 463 -26.68 20.13 0.87
CA SER A 463 -27.11 19.76 -0.49
C SER A 463 -27.03 20.91 -1.50
N GLY A 464 -26.60 22.10 -1.10
CA GLY A 464 -26.61 23.36 -1.86
C GLY A 464 -27.97 24.04 -2.00
N ALA A 465 -29.05 23.38 -1.63
CA ALA A 465 -30.40 23.93 -1.80
C ALA A 465 -30.67 25.04 -0.77
N MET A 466 -31.17 26.18 -1.25
CA MET A 466 -31.51 27.35 -0.45
C MET A 466 -32.60 27.01 0.57
N ALA A 467 -32.36 27.35 1.83
CA ALA A 467 -33.31 27.17 2.90
C ALA A 467 -34.36 28.26 2.93
N THR A 468 -35.57 27.87 3.31
CA THR A 468 -36.71 28.74 3.63
C THR A 468 -37.36 28.26 4.93
N GLY A 469 -38.12 29.14 5.56
CA GLY A 469 -38.79 28.93 6.84
C GLY A 469 -37.85 29.03 8.05
N TRP A 470 -38.33 28.55 9.19
CA TRP A 470 -37.54 28.42 10.41
C TRP A 470 -36.50 27.30 10.28
N ARG A 471 -35.25 27.59 10.65
CA ARG A 471 -34.13 26.62 10.66
C ARG A 471 -33.29 26.81 11.91
N GLN A 472 -32.93 25.69 12.52
CA GLN A 472 -31.93 25.66 13.57
C GLN A 472 -30.56 25.41 12.92
N ILE A 473 -29.62 26.33 13.13
CA ILE A 473 -28.27 26.32 12.55
C ILE A 473 -27.32 26.69 13.68
N ASP A 474 -26.33 25.83 13.94
CA ASP A 474 -25.34 26.01 15.01
C ASP A 474 -25.97 26.34 16.38
N GLY A 475 -27.05 25.64 16.73
CA GLY A 475 -27.77 25.80 17.99
C GLY A 475 -28.74 26.99 18.06
N HIS A 476 -28.76 27.87 17.07
CA HIS A 476 -29.63 29.05 17.04
C HIS A 476 -30.74 28.92 15.99
N TRP A 477 -31.93 29.45 16.29
CA TRP A 477 -33.04 29.51 15.34
C TRP A 477 -32.96 30.77 14.48
N TYR A 478 -33.13 30.60 13.17
CA TYR A 478 -33.18 31.67 12.18
C TYR A 478 -34.44 31.51 11.32
N PHE A 479 -34.97 32.63 10.83
CA PHE A 479 -36.06 32.62 9.86
C PHE A 479 -35.59 33.12 8.49
N LEU A 480 -35.74 32.26 7.49
CA LEU A 480 -35.46 32.56 6.09
C LEU A 480 -36.80 32.72 5.37
N SER A 481 -37.05 33.89 4.75
CA SER A 481 -38.32 34.15 4.05
C SER A 481 -38.53 33.23 2.82
N GLY A 482 -39.68 33.34 2.15
CA GLY A 482 -39.94 32.56 0.92
C GLY A 482 -38.94 32.82 -0.22
N SER A 483 -38.26 33.97 -0.24
CA SER A 483 -37.16 34.27 -1.15
C SER A 483 -35.79 33.79 -0.64
N GLY A 484 -35.74 33.17 0.55
CA GLY A 484 -34.52 32.74 1.24
C GLY A 484 -33.81 33.83 2.04
N ALA A 485 -34.26 35.09 1.95
CA ALA A 485 -33.64 36.20 2.68
C ALA A 485 -33.84 36.03 4.20
N MET A 486 -32.75 36.09 4.96
CA MET A 486 -32.74 36.03 6.42
C MET A 486 -33.40 37.26 7.03
N ALA A 487 -34.40 37.04 7.89
CA ALA A 487 -35.00 38.10 8.68
C ALA A 487 -34.04 38.57 9.79
N LYS A 488 -34.03 39.87 10.08
CA LYS A 488 -33.26 40.47 11.19
C LYS A 488 -33.97 41.72 11.72
N ASN A 489 -33.76 42.03 12.99
CA ASN A 489 -34.35 43.19 13.70
C ASN A 489 -35.87 43.29 13.53
N LYS A 490 -36.59 42.17 13.63
CA LYS A 490 -38.04 42.16 13.45
C LYS A 490 -38.72 40.97 14.13
N TRP A 491 -40.02 41.13 14.35
CA TRP A 491 -40.91 40.03 14.71
C TRP A 491 -41.23 39.15 13.49
N VAL A 492 -41.30 37.84 13.73
CA VAL A 492 -41.75 36.79 12.81
C VAL A 492 -42.75 35.94 13.58
N GLY A 493 -44.05 36.25 13.42
CA GLY A 493 -45.08 35.75 14.32
C GLY A 493 -44.79 36.20 15.76
N ASP A 494 -44.87 35.28 16.71
CA ASP A 494 -44.64 35.55 18.14
C ASP A 494 -43.16 35.53 18.55
N TYR A 495 -42.22 35.50 17.60
CA TYR A 495 -40.80 35.37 17.86
C TYR A 495 -40.04 36.58 17.31
N TYR A 496 -39.05 37.08 18.05
CA TYR A 496 -38.20 38.17 17.59
C TYR A 496 -36.84 37.65 17.12
N VAL A 497 -36.43 38.03 15.90
CA VAL A 497 -35.07 37.78 15.40
C VAL A 497 -34.22 39.04 15.52
N THR A 498 -33.05 38.91 16.13
CA THR A 498 -32.15 40.01 16.45
C THR A 498 -31.40 40.53 15.21
N GLY A 499 -30.44 41.46 15.40
CA GLY A 499 -29.63 42.00 14.30
C GLY A 499 -28.73 40.96 13.62
N SER A 500 -28.35 39.90 14.35
CA SER A 500 -27.63 38.74 13.80
C SER A 500 -28.56 37.76 13.06
N GLY A 501 -29.88 37.95 13.17
CA GLY A 501 -30.89 37.02 12.64
C GLY A 501 -31.25 35.87 13.58
N ALA A 502 -30.49 35.67 14.66
CA ALA A 502 -30.81 34.65 15.65
C ALA A 502 -32.06 35.04 16.45
N MET A 503 -32.93 34.06 16.72
CA MET A 503 -34.11 34.20 17.56
C MET A 503 -33.70 34.54 18.99
N ALA A 504 -34.28 35.59 19.55
CA ALA A 504 -34.07 35.99 20.93
C ALA A 504 -34.78 35.01 21.88
N THR A 505 -34.13 34.70 23.00
CA THR A 505 -34.71 33.88 24.08
C THR A 505 -34.43 34.53 25.43
N ASN A 506 -35.38 34.39 26.36
CA ASN A 506 -35.30 34.85 27.74
C ASN A 506 -34.77 36.29 27.90
N THR A 507 -35.33 37.23 27.14
CA THR A 507 -34.82 38.60 27.06
C THR A 507 -35.91 39.61 26.68
N TRP A 508 -35.61 40.89 26.87
CA TRP A 508 -36.49 42.01 26.53
C TRP A 508 -36.14 42.60 25.16
N ILE A 509 -37.16 42.84 24.35
CA ILE A 509 -37.11 43.52 23.05
C ILE A 509 -37.94 44.80 23.14
N GLY A 510 -37.29 45.90 23.51
CA GLY A 510 -38.00 47.13 23.87
C GLY A 510 -38.92 46.88 25.08
N LYS A 511 -40.24 47.04 24.89
CA LYS A 511 -41.25 46.82 25.93
C LYS A 511 -41.84 45.40 25.97
N TYR A 512 -41.33 44.48 25.14
CA TYR A 512 -41.88 43.12 25.02
C TYR A 512 -40.87 42.11 25.56
N HIS A 513 -41.30 41.15 26.37
CA HIS A 513 -40.45 40.06 26.85
C HIS A 513 -40.65 38.78 26.03
N VAL A 514 -39.58 38.08 25.67
CA VAL A 514 -39.65 36.72 25.09
C VAL A 514 -39.16 35.68 26.10
N ASN A 515 -39.88 34.56 26.23
CA ASN A 515 -39.57 33.53 27.21
C ASN A 515 -38.38 32.62 26.79
N ALA A 516 -38.09 31.59 27.58
CA ALA A 516 -37.00 30.64 27.29
C ALA A 516 -37.14 29.90 25.94
N ALA A 517 -38.36 29.72 25.45
CA ALA A 517 -38.64 29.17 24.12
C ALA A 517 -38.61 30.24 23.00
N GLY A 518 -38.35 31.51 23.35
CA GLY A 518 -38.28 32.65 22.43
C GLY A 518 -39.65 33.23 22.03
N LYS A 519 -40.74 32.70 22.57
CA LYS A 519 -42.10 33.19 22.28
C LYS A 519 -42.40 34.44 23.10
N TRP A 520 -43.09 35.41 22.50
CA TRP A 520 -43.60 36.60 23.19
C TRP A 520 -44.44 36.20 24.40
N ASP A 521 -44.01 36.64 25.57
CA ASP A 521 -44.70 36.50 26.83
C ASP A 521 -45.57 37.73 27.07
N GLN A 522 -46.88 37.57 26.92
CA GLN A 522 -47.85 38.65 27.09
C GLN A 522 -48.19 38.91 28.57
N THR A 523 -47.65 38.11 29.50
CA THR A 523 -47.90 38.27 30.94
C THR A 523 -46.90 39.19 31.63
N ARG A 524 -45.86 39.64 30.92
CA ARG A 524 -44.77 40.47 31.43
C ARG A 524 -44.67 41.79 30.69
#